data_AF-A0A7X9C7W4-F1
#
_entry.id   AF-A0A7X9C7W4-F1
#
_cell.length_a   1.000
_cell.length_b   1.000
_cell.length_c   1.000
_cell.angle_alpha   90.00
_cell.angle_beta   90.00
_cell.angle_gamma   90.00
#
_symmetry.space_group_name_H-M   'P 1'
#
loop_
_entity.id
_entity.type
_entity.pdbx_description
1 polymer ?
#
loop_
_entity_poly.entity_id
_entity_poly.type
_entity_poly.pdbx_seq_one_letter_code
_entity_poly.pdbx_strand_id
1 'polypeptide(L)'
;DRIPSFVRAQRAARIVRVLQVGIAVLAVIAASVLSGRIASERIETPEFSSRDIVLCLDVSGSMYEYDTEILATFAEMVDGFEGERVALSIFNSTSRTVFPLTNDYDLIKRELESASEAIDFDEFGYRLGTQDYSDEKVRQYVELVDGTRGIPDEASIVPDGLASCAQVFDQAEQDRSRSIIFATDNEVNGEPIFTLEEATERVASREIDLYTFYPGAFECGPRCFEELQTATEDQDGELYESSDPEAIPSIINEIQKTQAEVLGATPTVVRTDHPTVGFVLTFLSLLGILVLGWRAR
;
A
#
# COMPACT_ATOMS: atom_id res chain seq x y z
N ASP A 1 -40.88 58.42 38.11
CA ASP A 1 -40.93 57.05 37.58
C ASP A 1 -40.56 56.99 36.11
N ARG A 2 -39.65 56.10 35.71
CA ARG A 2 -39.31 55.89 34.30
C ARG A 2 -40.44 55.10 33.62
N ILE A 3 -40.89 55.58 32.47
CA ILE A 3 -41.95 54.96 31.67
C ILE A 3 -41.51 53.52 31.30
N PRO A 4 -42.35 52.48 31.50
CA PRO A 4 -41.96 51.08 31.27
C PRO A 4 -41.44 50.79 29.84
N SER A 5 -41.92 51.53 28.85
CA SER A 5 -41.48 51.46 27.45
C SER A 5 -40.03 51.93 27.26
N PHE A 6 -39.60 52.96 27.98
CA PHE A 6 -38.24 53.48 27.93
C PHE A 6 -37.24 52.49 28.54
N VAL A 7 -37.62 51.82 29.64
CA VAL A 7 -36.78 50.79 30.27
C VAL A 7 -36.63 49.56 29.36
N ARG A 8 -37.68 49.16 28.63
CA ARG A 8 -37.60 48.07 27.63
C ARG A 8 -36.70 48.43 26.45
N ALA A 9 -36.84 49.63 25.89
CA ALA A 9 -35.97 50.12 24.81
C ALA A 9 -34.50 50.19 25.24
N GLN A 10 -34.24 50.66 26.47
CA GLN A 10 -32.88 50.74 27.02
C GLN A 10 -32.26 49.35 27.26
N ARG A 11 -33.04 48.35 27.70
CA ARG A 11 -32.59 46.96 27.82
C ARG A 11 -32.30 46.34 26.46
N ALA A 12 -33.19 46.52 25.48
CA ALA A 12 -33.01 46.03 24.12
C ALA A 12 -31.75 46.62 23.47
N ALA A 13 -31.54 47.94 23.58
CA ALA A 13 -30.34 48.61 23.07
C ALA A 13 -29.05 48.12 23.77
N ARG A 14 -29.10 47.84 25.08
CA ARG A 14 -27.96 47.27 25.81
C ARG A 14 -27.65 45.85 25.34
N ILE A 15 -28.67 45.01 25.09
CA ILE A 15 -28.49 43.65 24.56
C ILE A 15 -27.88 43.68 23.16
N VAL A 16 -28.39 44.55 22.27
CA VAL A 16 -27.84 44.71 20.91
C VAL A 16 -26.38 45.16 20.94
N ARG A 17 -26.00 46.10 21.80
CA ARG A 17 -24.59 46.52 21.96
C ARG A 17 -23.69 45.40 22.47
N VAL A 18 -24.14 44.61 23.44
CA VAL A 18 -23.38 43.44 23.93
C VAL A 18 -23.20 42.42 22.81
N LEU A 19 -24.23 42.17 22.01
CA LEU A 19 -24.18 41.26 20.88
C LEU A 19 -23.21 41.76 19.78
N GLN A 20 -23.24 43.05 19.48
CA GLN A 20 -22.31 43.70 18.54
C GLN A 20 -20.86 43.56 18.99
N VAL A 21 -20.57 43.82 20.27
CA VAL A 21 -19.23 43.62 20.84
C VAL A 21 -18.82 42.14 20.76
N GLY A 22 -19.73 41.22 21.11
CA GLY A 22 -19.46 39.79 21.03
C GLY A 22 -19.09 39.32 19.61
N ILE A 23 -19.86 39.76 18.60
CA ILE A 23 -19.58 39.40 17.19
C ILE A 23 -18.32 40.09 16.68
N ALA A 24 -18.02 41.31 17.11
CA ALA A 24 -16.77 41.99 16.76
C ALA A 24 -15.56 41.25 17.33
N VAL A 25 -15.62 40.77 18.57
CA VAL A 25 -14.57 39.93 19.16
C VAL A 25 -14.43 38.63 18.37
N LEU A 26 -15.54 37.98 18.00
CA LEU A 26 -15.53 36.75 17.23
C LEU A 26 -14.95 36.95 15.82
N ALA A 27 -15.23 38.10 15.18
CA ALA A 27 -14.66 38.49 13.90
C ALA A 27 -13.12 38.64 13.99
N VAL A 28 -12.62 39.27 15.06
CA VAL A 28 -11.18 39.42 15.30
C VAL A 28 -10.52 38.06 15.50
N ILE A 29 -11.12 37.17 16.29
CA ILE A 29 -10.59 35.81 16.51
C ILE A 29 -10.56 35.03 15.20
N ALA A 30 -11.65 35.06 14.42
CA ALA A 30 -11.72 34.37 13.13
C ALA A 30 -10.70 34.91 12.13
N ALA A 31 -10.53 36.23 12.07
CA ALA A 31 -9.51 36.87 11.22
C ALA A 31 -8.08 36.50 11.65
N SER A 32 -7.82 36.37 12.96
CA SER A 32 -6.54 35.89 13.48
C SER A 32 -6.28 34.43 13.10
N VAL A 33 -7.28 33.56 13.19
CA VAL A 33 -7.19 32.15 12.76
C VAL A 33 -6.89 32.05 11.27
N LEU A 34 -7.59 32.84 10.44
CA LEU A 34 -7.36 32.90 9.00
C LEU A 34 -5.95 33.43 8.67
N SER A 35 -5.49 34.47 9.37
CA SER A 35 -4.16 35.04 9.19
C SER A 35 -3.04 34.12 9.69
N GLY A 36 -3.36 33.26 10.66
CA GLY A 36 -2.44 32.25 11.18
C GLY A 36 -2.10 31.14 10.20
N ARG A 37 -2.79 31.06 9.04
CA ARG A 37 -2.58 30.06 7.99
C ARG A 37 -2.42 28.66 8.59
N ILE A 38 -3.48 28.20 9.27
CA ILE A 38 -3.55 26.83 9.75
C ILE A 38 -3.33 25.93 8.54
N ALA A 39 -2.27 25.14 8.61
CA ALA A 39 -1.84 24.29 7.53
C ALA A 39 -1.59 22.89 8.08
N SER A 40 -1.85 21.90 7.24
CA SER A 40 -1.27 20.57 7.43
C SER A 40 0.08 20.55 6.71
N GLU A 41 1.08 20.01 7.38
CA GLU A 41 2.38 19.71 6.78
C GLU A 41 2.38 18.22 6.44
N ARG A 42 2.82 17.90 5.22
CA ARG A 42 3.05 16.55 4.75
C ARG A 42 4.45 16.48 4.16
N ILE A 43 5.15 15.38 4.41
CA ILE A 43 6.42 15.09 3.77
C ILE A 43 6.07 14.33 2.50
N GLU A 44 6.33 14.93 1.34
CA GLU A 44 6.20 14.26 0.05
C GLU A 44 7.59 14.06 -0.56
N THR A 45 7.82 12.89 -1.13
CA THR A 45 9.01 12.63 -1.93
C THR A 45 8.56 12.38 -3.36
N PRO A 46 8.79 13.32 -4.29
CA PRO A 46 8.24 13.27 -5.65
C PRO A 46 8.55 11.98 -6.41
N GLU A 47 9.73 11.38 -6.21
CA GLU A 47 10.16 10.16 -6.90
C GLU A 47 9.40 8.88 -6.46
N PHE A 48 8.74 8.86 -5.29
CA PHE A 48 7.93 7.70 -4.88
C PHE A 48 6.58 7.62 -5.60
N SER A 49 6.09 8.74 -6.14
CA SER A 49 4.79 8.79 -6.84
C SER A 49 4.77 8.06 -8.19
N SER A 50 5.92 7.50 -8.59
CA SER A 50 6.14 6.79 -9.85
C SER A 50 6.76 5.41 -9.69
N ARG A 51 6.44 4.68 -8.61
CA ARG A 51 6.86 3.28 -8.44
C ARG A 51 5.77 2.30 -8.84
N ASP A 52 6.18 1.23 -9.50
CA ASP A 52 5.36 0.06 -9.79
C ASP A 52 5.96 -1.15 -9.08
N ILE A 53 5.16 -1.80 -8.23
CA ILE A 53 5.57 -2.95 -7.42
C ILE A 53 4.73 -4.16 -7.84
N VAL A 54 5.38 -5.24 -8.24
CA VAL A 54 4.73 -6.53 -8.49
C VAL A 54 5.11 -7.50 -7.37
N LEU A 55 4.14 -7.92 -6.57
CA LEU A 55 4.30 -9.06 -5.67
C LEU A 55 4.17 -10.34 -6.51
N CYS A 56 5.23 -11.13 -6.57
CA CYS A 56 5.33 -12.36 -7.35
C CYS A 56 5.55 -13.54 -6.41
N LEU A 57 4.47 -14.24 -6.06
CA LEU A 57 4.48 -15.23 -4.97
C LEU A 57 4.29 -16.65 -5.48
N ASP A 58 5.14 -17.56 -5.03
CA ASP A 58 5.00 -19.00 -5.25
C ASP A 58 3.98 -19.57 -4.26
N VAL A 59 2.76 -19.89 -4.72
CA VAL A 59 1.69 -20.41 -3.87
C VAL A 59 1.74 -21.93 -3.71
N SER A 60 2.95 -22.48 -3.68
CA SER A 60 3.20 -23.87 -3.31
C SER A 60 2.97 -24.10 -1.82
N GLY A 61 2.78 -25.37 -1.44
CA GLY A 61 2.44 -25.72 -0.06
C GLY A 61 3.52 -25.36 0.97
N SER A 62 4.78 -25.19 0.56
CA SER A 62 5.91 -24.82 1.41
C SER A 62 5.98 -23.33 1.73
N MET A 63 5.27 -22.49 0.98
CA MET A 63 5.41 -21.03 1.02
C MET A 63 4.32 -20.33 1.83
N TYR A 64 3.26 -21.04 2.25
CA TYR A 64 2.03 -20.42 2.77
C TYR A 64 2.25 -19.47 3.96
N GLU A 65 3.14 -19.80 4.90
CA GLU A 65 3.42 -18.95 6.08
C GLU A 65 4.10 -17.65 5.68
N TYR A 66 5.01 -17.72 4.72
CA TYR A 66 5.77 -16.58 4.23
C TYR A 66 4.90 -15.68 3.35
N ASP A 67 4.15 -16.25 2.43
CA ASP A 67 3.21 -15.52 1.58
C ASP A 67 2.13 -14.81 2.40
N THR A 68 1.63 -15.44 3.46
CA THR A 68 0.69 -14.83 4.39
C THR A 68 1.26 -13.54 4.98
N GLU A 69 2.49 -13.58 5.46
CA GLU A 69 3.15 -12.45 6.11
C GLU A 69 3.57 -11.35 5.11
N ILE A 70 4.01 -11.73 3.90
CA ILE A 70 4.29 -10.75 2.83
C ILE A 70 3.02 -9.99 2.49
N LEU A 71 1.92 -10.69 2.25
CA LEU A 71 0.63 -10.08 1.91
C LEU A 71 0.09 -9.21 3.04
N ALA A 72 0.17 -9.68 4.28
CA ALA A 72 -0.27 -8.93 5.47
C ALA A 72 0.56 -7.65 5.65
N THR A 73 1.90 -7.75 5.57
CA THR A 73 2.80 -6.60 5.67
C THR A 73 2.47 -5.57 4.59
N PHE A 74 2.31 -6.01 3.33
CA PHE A 74 1.99 -5.09 2.24
C PHE A 74 0.62 -4.44 2.43
N ALA A 75 -0.39 -5.17 2.91
CA ALA A 75 -1.71 -4.61 3.19
C ALA A 75 -1.66 -3.48 4.23
N GLU A 76 -0.82 -3.59 5.26
CA GLU A 76 -0.62 -2.53 6.26
C GLU A 76 0.10 -1.30 5.67
N MET A 77 1.03 -1.52 4.74
CA MET A 77 1.83 -0.45 4.14
C MET A 77 1.06 0.38 3.10
N VAL A 78 0.02 -0.18 2.48
CA VAL A 78 -0.79 0.49 1.45
C VAL A 78 -1.37 1.82 1.94
N ASP A 79 -1.70 1.96 3.22
CA ASP A 79 -2.21 3.21 3.80
C ASP A 79 -1.21 4.38 3.72
N GLY A 80 0.08 4.07 3.56
CA GLY A 80 1.17 5.05 3.42
C GLY A 80 1.59 5.34 1.98
N PHE A 81 0.99 4.67 0.98
CA PHE A 81 1.35 4.86 -0.42
C PHE A 81 0.78 6.17 -0.98
N GLU A 82 1.61 6.89 -1.74
CA GLU A 82 1.35 8.17 -2.39
C GLU A 82 1.85 8.16 -3.85
N GLY A 83 1.14 7.45 -4.73
CA GLY A 83 1.37 7.38 -6.19
C GLY A 83 1.95 6.05 -6.69
N GLU A 84 2.31 5.14 -5.79
CA GLU A 84 2.70 3.78 -6.13
C GLU A 84 1.55 3.01 -6.78
N ARG A 85 1.89 2.11 -7.70
CA ARG A 85 0.99 1.08 -8.22
C ARG A 85 1.46 -0.29 -7.74
N VAL A 86 0.52 -1.13 -7.35
CA VAL A 86 0.80 -2.50 -6.92
C VAL A 86 0.04 -3.47 -7.82
N ALA A 87 0.67 -4.61 -8.10
CA ALA A 87 0.02 -5.80 -8.63
C ALA A 87 0.37 -7.00 -7.77
N LEU A 88 -0.54 -7.98 -7.75
CA LEU A 88 -0.28 -9.29 -7.18
C LEU A 88 -0.39 -10.35 -8.28
N SER A 89 0.70 -11.08 -8.49
CA SER A 89 0.78 -12.23 -9.36
C SER A 89 1.23 -13.43 -8.55
N ILE A 90 0.46 -14.51 -8.63
CA ILE A 90 0.75 -15.77 -7.94
C ILE A 90 1.03 -16.84 -8.98
N PHE A 91 1.88 -17.81 -8.64
CA PHE A 91 2.18 -18.92 -9.54
C PHE A 91 2.32 -20.24 -8.78
N ASN A 92 2.11 -21.32 -9.52
CA ASN A 92 2.42 -22.68 -9.08
C ASN A 92 2.91 -23.45 -10.32
N SER A 93 2.09 -24.32 -10.93
CA SER A 93 2.39 -24.88 -12.27
C SER A 93 2.02 -23.95 -13.43
N THR A 94 1.20 -22.94 -13.14
CA THR A 94 0.84 -21.85 -14.05
C THR A 94 0.71 -20.56 -13.25
N SER A 95 0.75 -19.40 -13.92
CA SER A 95 0.67 -18.09 -13.28
C SER A 95 -0.70 -17.44 -13.45
N ARG A 96 -1.14 -16.71 -12.41
CA ARG A 96 -2.36 -15.91 -12.42
C ARG A 96 -2.10 -14.56 -11.77
N THR A 97 -2.53 -13.50 -12.44
CA THR A 97 -2.62 -12.16 -11.85
C THR A 97 -3.90 -12.07 -11.02
N VAL A 98 -3.78 -11.84 -9.72
CA VAL A 98 -4.92 -11.64 -8.80
C VAL A 98 -5.54 -10.27 -9.06
N PHE A 99 -4.71 -9.22 -9.09
CA PHE A 99 -5.10 -7.90 -9.58
C PHE A 99 -3.92 -7.27 -10.36
N PRO A 100 -4.21 -6.56 -11.47
CA PRO A 100 -3.18 -5.90 -12.27
C PRO A 100 -2.67 -4.62 -11.58
N LEU A 101 -1.62 -4.01 -12.15
CA LEU A 101 -1.03 -2.79 -11.62
C LEU A 101 -2.08 -1.68 -11.49
N THR A 102 -2.31 -1.24 -10.26
CA THR A 102 -3.30 -0.21 -9.93
C THR A 102 -2.83 0.63 -8.74
N ASN A 103 -3.32 1.86 -8.65
CA ASN A 103 -3.19 2.73 -7.48
C ASN A 103 -4.53 2.90 -6.73
N ASP A 104 -5.51 2.04 -7.01
CA ASP A 104 -6.73 1.94 -6.21
C ASP A 104 -6.39 1.26 -4.87
N TYR A 105 -5.98 2.06 -3.89
CA TYR A 105 -5.50 1.56 -2.59
C TYR A 105 -6.58 0.79 -1.82
N ASP A 106 -7.86 1.13 -1.98
CA ASP A 106 -8.97 0.39 -1.37
C ASP A 106 -9.13 -1.00 -1.99
N LEU A 107 -8.92 -1.13 -3.30
CA LEU A 107 -8.85 -2.42 -3.98
C LEU A 107 -7.62 -3.21 -3.53
N ILE A 108 -6.42 -2.61 -3.61
CA ILE A 108 -5.16 -3.29 -3.27
C ILE A 108 -5.23 -3.84 -1.84
N LYS A 109 -5.59 -3.01 -0.86
CA LYS A 109 -5.67 -3.43 0.54
C LYS A 109 -6.64 -4.59 0.73
N ARG A 110 -7.85 -4.48 0.18
CA ARG A 110 -8.86 -5.55 0.28
C ARG A 110 -8.40 -6.86 -0.34
N GLU A 111 -7.81 -6.81 -1.53
CA GLU A 111 -7.34 -8.03 -2.22
C GLU A 111 -6.14 -8.66 -1.49
N LEU A 112 -5.21 -7.85 -0.96
CA LEU A 112 -4.08 -8.35 -0.17
C LEU A 112 -4.54 -8.96 1.16
N GLU A 113 -5.46 -8.32 1.89
CA GLU A 113 -6.06 -8.87 3.11
C GLU A 113 -6.80 -10.18 2.81
N SER A 114 -7.60 -10.22 1.74
CA SER A 114 -8.35 -11.42 1.34
C SER A 114 -7.41 -12.55 0.89
N ALA A 115 -6.33 -12.22 0.18
CA ALA A 115 -5.34 -13.19 -0.26
C ALA A 115 -4.52 -13.73 0.93
N SER A 116 -4.12 -12.87 1.86
CA SER A 116 -3.45 -13.26 3.11
C SER A 116 -4.33 -14.20 3.94
N GLU A 117 -5.60 -13.86 4.13
CA GLU A 117 -6.54 -14.74 4.83
C GLU A 117 -6.76 -16.06 4.07
N ALA A 118 -6.81 -16.06 2.73
CA ALA A 118 -7.02 -17.27 1.96
C ALA A 118 -5.78 -18.18 1.93
N ILE A 119 -4.56 -17.61 1.84
CA ILE A 119 -3.32 -18.38 1.69
C ILE A 119 -2.81 -18.96 3.02
N ASP A 120 -3.25 -18.43 4.18
CA ASP A 120 -3.00 -19.01 5.51
C ASP A 120 -3.71 -20.38 5.68
N PHE A 121 -3.21 -21.38 4.96
CA PHE A 121 -3.82 -22.69 4.80
C PHE A 121 -2.75 -23.76 4.62
N ASP A 122 -2.55 -24.57 5.66
CA ASP A 122 -1.67 -25.75 5.61
C ASP A 122 -2.34 -26.87 4.81
N GLU A 123 -2.15 -26.83 3.49
CA GLU A 123 -2.74 -27.82 2.59
C GLU A 123 -2.27 -29.24 2.89
N PHE A 124 -1.02 -29.41 3.29
CA PHE A 124 -0.46 -30.72 3.60
C PHE A 124 -1.12 -31.29 4.86
N GLY A 125 -1.19 -30.50 5.93
CA GLY A 125 -1.85 -30.88 7.17
C GLY A 125 -3.34 -31.13 6.99
N TYR A 126 -4.02 -30.35 6.15
CA TYR A 126 -5.43 -30.57 5.80
C TYR A 126 -5.62 -31.91 5.08
N ARG A 127 -4.80 -32.22 4.07
CA ARG A 127 -4.87 -33.48 3.31
C ARG A 127 -4.57 -34.71 4.17
N LEU A 128 -3.68 -34.58 5.16
CA LEU A 128 -3.36 -35.65 6.11
C LEU A 128 -4.39 -35.78 7.26
N GLY A 129 -5.32 -34.84 7.39
CA GLY A 129 -6.28 -34.79 8.49
C GLY A 129 -5.62 -34.45 9.84
N THR A 130 -4.48 -33.76 9.82
CA THR A 130 -3.82 -33.24 11.02
C THR A 130 -4.24 -31.80 11.33
N GLN A 131 -4.80 -31.09 10.34
CA GLN A 131 -5.40 -29.76 10.48
C GLN A 131 -6.84 -29.80 9.93
N ASP A 132 -7.77 -29.17 10.65
CA ASP A 132 -9.16 -29.05 10.25
C ASP A 132 -9.48 -27.59 9.94
N TYR A 133 -10.03 -27.33 8.76
CA TYR A 133 -10.48 -26.01 8.32
C TYR A 133 -11.98 -26.01 8.04
N SER A 134 -12.61 -24.84 8.18
CA SER A 134 -14.03 -24.68 7.80
C SER A 134 -14.22 -24.80 6.28
N ASP A 135 -15.41 -25.23 5.84
CA ASP A 135 -15.76 -25.28 4.42
C ASP A 135 -15.61 -23.92 3.71
N GLU A 136 -15.72 -22.82 4.47
CA GLU A 136 -15.51 -21.46 3.98
C GLU A 136 -14.02 -21.18 3.71
N LYS A 137 -13.14 -21.50 4.66
CA LYS A 137 -11.69 -21.33 4.50
C LYS A 137 -11.14 -22.18 3.36
N VAL A 138 -11.59 -23.43 3.25
CA VAL A 138 -11.22 -24.32 2.13
C VAL A 138 -11.64 -23.69 0.79
N ARG A 139 -12.83 -23.10 0.72
CA ARG A 139 -13.30 -22.42 -0.50
C ARG A 139 -12.46 -21.19 -0.83
N GLN A 140 -12.16 -20.33 0.16
CA GLN A 140 -11.33 -19.14 -0.04
C GLN A 140 -9.95 -19.52 -0.60
N TYR A 141 -9.30 -20.52 0.00
CA TYR A 141 -8.01 -21.04 -0.48
C TYR A 141 -8.11 -21.53 -1.92
N VAL A 142 -9.09 -22.39 -2.21
CA VAL A 142 -9.29 -22.94 -3.56
C VAL A 142 -9.56 -21.83 -4.58
N GLU A 143 -10.37 -20.82 -4.25
CA GLU A 143 -10.65 -19.69 -5.13
C GLU A 143 -9.43 -18.80 -5.38
N LEU A 144 -8.55 -18.63 -4.38
CA LEU A 144 -7.30 -17.90 -4.53
C LEU A 144 -6.35 -18.64 -5.50
N VAL A 145 -6.09 -19.92 -5.27
CA VAL A 145 -5.14 -20.71 -6.07
C VAL A 145 -5.74 -21.24 -7.37
N ASP A 146 -7.04 -21.04 -7.61
CA ASP A 146 -7.66 -21.46 -8.87
C ASP A 146 -6.97 -20.77 -10.06
N GLY A 147 -6.70 -21.54 -11.10
CA GLY A 147 -5.95 -21.09 -12.27
C GLY A 147 -4.42 -21.04 -12.12
N THR A 148 -3.82 -21.37 -10.96
CA THR A 148 -2.36 -21.58 -10.83
C THR A 148 -1.95 -23.05 -10.96
N ARG A 149 -2.90 -23.99 -10.90
CA ARG A 149 -2.67 -25.45 -10.98
C ARG A 149 -3.10 -26.04 -12.32
N GLY A 150 -2.59 -25.46 -13.41
CA GLY A 150 -3.00 -25.80 -14.78
C GLY A 150 -2.33 -27.05 -15.36
N ILE A 151 -1.19 -27.46 -14.84
CA ILE A 151 -0.44 -28.63 -15.32
C ILE A 151 -0.46 -29.72 -14.24
N PRO A 152 -0.94 -30.95 -14.55
CA PRO A 152 -0.98 -32.05 -13.60
C PRO A 152 0.43 -32.46 -13.16
N ASP A 153 0.56 -32.84 -11.89
CA ASP A 153 1.79 -33.36 -11.29
C ASP A 153 3.00 -32.40 -11.29
N GLU A 154 2.78 -31.13 -11.63
CA GLU A 154 3.77 -30.07 -11.58
C GLU A 154 3.41 -29.03 -10.50
N ALA A 155 4.44 -28.43 -9.90
CA ALA A 155 4.33 -27.36 -8.91
C ALA A 155 5.59 -26.48 -8.89
N SER A 156 5.45 -25.24 -8.39
CA SER A 156 6.57 -24.30 -8.24
C SER A 156 7.41 -24.19 -9.53
N ILE A 157 6.80 -23.86 -10.66
CA ILE A 157 7.56 -23.62 -11.91
C ILE A 157 8.15 -22.21 -11.84
N VAL A 158 9.13 -22.06 -10.95
CA VAL A 158 9.72 -20.78 -10.47
C VAL A 158 10.21 -19.89 -11.62
N PRO A 159 10.99 -20.39 -12.60
CA PRO A 159 11.44 -19.56 -13.71
C PRO A 159 10.28 -18.99 -14.55
N ASP A 160 9.25 -19.79 -14.80
CA ASP A 160 8.09 -19.38 -15.61
C ASP A 160 7.19 -18.43 -14.83
N GLY A 161 7.09 -18.62 -13.51
CA GLY A 161 6.45 -17.69 -12.58
C GLY A 161 7.08 -16.30 -12.66
N LEU A 162 8.41 -16.22 -12.49
CA LEU A 162 9.15 -14.96 -12.57
C LEU A 162 9.02 -14.30 -13.95
N ALA A 163 9.20 -15.09 -15.01
CA ALA A 163 9.06 -14.60 -16.38
C ALA A 163 7.64 -14.05 -16.64
N SER A 164 6.60 -14.67 -16.08
CA SER A 164 5.22 -14.20 -16.18
C SER A 164 5.00 -12.91 -15.38
N CYS A 165 5.55 -12.81 -14.18
CA CYS A 165 5.48 -11.59 -13.36
C CYS A 165 6.12 -10.38 -14.05
N ALA A 166 7.23 -10.57 -14.76
CA ALA A 166 7.88 -9.53 -15.56
C ALA A 166 6.98 -8.95 -16.68
N GLN A 167 5.94 -9.68 -17.09
CA GLN A 167 4.99 -9.27 -18.13
C GLN A 167 3.85 -8.40 -17.60
N VAL A 168 3.68 -8.29 -16.27
CA VAL A 168 2.57 -7.55 -15.64
C VAL A 168 2.71 -6.03 -15.82
N PHE A 169 3.93 -5.54 -16.06
CA PHE A 169 4.20 -4.12 -16.29
C PHE A 169 3.62 -3.61 -17.62
N ASP A 170 2.69 -2.66 -17.55
CA ASP A 170 1.86 -2.17 -18.66
C ASP A 170 2.36 -0.86 -19.29
N GLN A 171 3.28 -0.14 -18.63
CA GLN A 171 3.75 1.20 -19.01
C GLN A 171 5.26 1.25 -19.18
N ALA A 172 5.80 0.37 -20.05
CA ALA A 172 7.24 0.29 -20.32
C ALA A 172 7.86 1.62 -20.84
N GLU A 173 7.07 2.46 -21.51
CA GLU A 173 7.55 3.74 -22.07
C GLU A 173 7.54 4.92 -21.08
N GLN A 174 6.95 4.76 -19.89
CA GLN A 174 6.96 5.81 -18.88
C GLN A 174 8.20 5.69 -17.99
N ASP A 175 8.70 6.83 -17.54
CA ASP A 175 9.79 6.91 -16.56
C ASP A 175 9.23 6.63 -15.16
N ARG A 176 9.17 5.33 -14.83
CA ARG A 176 8.68 4.80 -13.56
C ARG A 176 9.68 3.77 -13.06
N SER A 177 9.98 3.80 -11.77
CA SER A 177 10.75 2.74 -11.12
C SER A 177 9.89 1.49 -11.03
N ARG A 178 10.47 0.34 -11.36
CA ARG A 178 9.76 -0.94 -11.44
C ARG A 178 10.49 -1.93 -10.56
N SER A 179 9.75 -2.61 -9.70
CA SER A 179 10.32 -3.65 -8.84
C SER A 179 9.44 -4.88 -8.78
N ILE A 180 10.08 -6.04 -8.70
CA ILE A 180 9.43 -7.30 -8.37
C ILE A 180 9.91 -7.71 -6.98
N ILE A 181 8.97 -8.07 -6.13
CA ILE A 181 9.23 -8.78 -4.88
C ILE A 181 8.87 -10.23 -5.14
N PHE A 182 9.89 -11.07 -5.24
CA PHE A 182 9.79 -12.46 -5.67
C PHE A 182 9.99 -13.38 -4.48
N ALA A 183 8.96 -14.15 -4.10
CA ALA A 183 9.02 -15.07 -2.97
C ALA A 183 8.99 -16.51 -3.46
N THR A 184 10.05 -17.28 -3.15
CA THR A 184 10.16 -18.69 -3.55
C THR A 184 11.25 -19.42 -2.77
N ASP A 185 11.05 -20.71 -2.52
CA ASP A 185 12.08 -21.65 -2.03
C ASP A 185 12.92 -22.28 -3.16
N ASN A 186 12.63 -21.93 -4.42
CA ASN A 186 13.26 -22.47 -5.62
C ASN A 186 13.16 -24.02 -5.74
N GLU A 187 12.17 -24.65 -5.10
CA GLU A 187 11.93 -26.10 -5.19
C GLU A 187 11.10 -26.48 -6.42
N VAL A 188 11.71 -26.35 -7.61
CA VAL A 188 11.01 -26.59 -8.87
C VAL A 188 10.59 -28.05 -9.04
N ASN A 189 9.29 -28.30 -9.20
CA ASN A 189 8.73 -29.60 -9.53
C ASN A 189 8.02 -29.57 -10.89
N GLY A 190 8.76 -29.83 -11.96
CA GLY A 190 8.23 -29.92 -13.32
C GLY A 190 9.29 -29.52 -14.34
N GLU A 191 8.84 -29.23 -15.57
CA GLU A 191 9.73 -28.83 -16.67
C GLU A 191 9.45 -27.36 -17.04
N PRO A 192 10.28 -26.40 -16.57
CA PRO A 192 10.07 -25.00 -16.88
C PRO A 192 10.39 -24.70 -18.35
N ILE A 193 9.68 -23.73 -18.91
CA ILE A 193 9.94 -23.20 -20.27
C ILE A 193 11.22 -22.36 -20.28
N PHE A 194 11.45 -21.59 -19.22
CA PHE A 194 12.64 -20.76 -19.03
C PHE A 194 13.62 -21.42 -18.06
N THR A 195 14.91 -21.18 -18.24
CA THR A 195 15.85 -21.35 -17.12
C THR A 195 15.71 -20.18 -16.13
N LEU A 196 16.17 -20.38 -14.89
CA LEU A 196 16.13 -19.29 -13.90
C LEU A 196 16.96 -18.08 -14.36
N GLU A 197 18.13 -18.32 -14.95
CA GLU A 197 18.98 -17.30 -15.58
C GLU A 197 18.24 -16.56 -16.70
N GLU A 198 17.56 -17.29 -17.60
CA GLU A 198 16.76 -16.70 -18.67
C GLU A 198 15.58 -15.87 -18.16
N ALA A 199 15.02 -16.23 -17.00
CA ALA A 199 13.94 -15.48 -16.36
C ALA A 199 14.47 -14.19 -15.71
N THR A 200 15.58 -14.24 -14.98
CA THR A 200 16.18 -13.05 -14.34
C THR A 200 16.77 -12.09 -15.38
N GLU A 201 17.41 -12.59 -16.45
CA GLU A 201 17.85 -11.76 -17.58
C GLU A 201 16.68 -10.99 -18.22
N ARG A 202 15.49 -11.60 -18.32
CA ARG A 202 14.31 -10.94 -18.85
C ARG A 202 13.82 -9.82 -17.94
N VAL A 203 13.85 -10.03 -16.62
CA VAL A 203 13.53 -9.00 -15.63
C VAL A 203 14.50 -7.82 -15.79
N ALA A 204 15.81 -8.08 -15.80
CA ALA A 204 16.83 -7.05 -15.95
C ALA A 204 16.76 -6.31 -17.29
N SER A 205 16.50 -7.01 -18.41
CA SER A 205 16.36 -6.41 -19.74
C SER A 205 15.20 -5.40 -19.84
N ARG A 206 14.28 -5.42 -18.88
CA ARG A 206 13.13 -4.52 -18.77
C ARG A 206 13.33 -3.41 -17.74
N GLU A 207 14.54 -3.28 -17.19
CA GLU A 207 14.88 -2.29 -16.16
C GLU A 207 13.96 -2.42 -14.95
N ILE A 208 13.81 -3.66 -14.46
CA ILE A 208 13.02 -4.00 -13.28
C ILE A 208 13.98 -4.46 -12.19
N ASP A 209 13.94 -3.78 -11.03
CA ASP A 209 14.69 -4.17 -9.85
C ASP A 209 14.11 -5.47 -9.25
N LEU A 210 14.94 -6.49 -9.07
CA LEU A 210 14.52 -7.78 -8.53
C LEU A 210 14.93 -7.89 -7.06
N TYR A 211 13.93 -8.01 -6.18
CA TYR A 211 14.10 -8.31 -4.76
C TYR A 211 13.58 -9.71 -4.49
N THR A 212 14.47 -10.66 -4.24
CA THR A 212 14.14 -12.07 -4.02
C THR A 212 14.11 -12.39 -2.54
N PHE A 213 13.02 -12.98 -2.05
CA PHE A 213 12.89 -13.53 -0.71
C PHE A 213 12.94 -15.05 -0.76
N TYR A 214 13.90 -15.62 -0.04
CA TYR A 214 14.12 -17.06 0.05
C TYR A 214 13.90 -17.53 1.50
N PRO A 215 12.84 -18.31 1.77
CA PRO A 215 12.56 -18.80 3.12
C PRO A 215 13.37 -20.03 3.53
N GLY A 216 14.07 -20.67 2.59
CA GLY A 216 14.65 -21.98 2.80
C GLY A 216 13.91 -23.07 2.04
N ALA A 217 14.67 -24.11 1.69
CA ALA A 217 14.22 -25.26 0.92
C ALA A 217 14.20 -26.53 1.81
N PHE A 218 13.28 -27.46 1.53
CA PHE A 218 13.11 -28.70 2.28
C PHE A 218 13.87 -29.89 1.67
N GLU A 219 13.82 -30.03 0.34
CA GLU A 219 14.36 -31.16 -0.43
C GLU A 219 15.72 -30.87 -1.06
N CYS A 220 15.89 -29.70 -1.69
CA CYS A 220 17.08 -29.44 -2.52
C CYS A 220 18.27 -28.85 -1.76
N GLY A 221 18.11 -28.51 -0.48
CA GLY A 221 19.19 -28.05 0.40
C GLY A 221 19.90 -26.80 -0.13
N PRO A 222 21.24 -26.67 0.04
CA PRO A 222 21.98 -25.46 -0.35
C PRO A 222 21.92 -25.14 -1.85
N ARG A 223 21.64 -26.15 -2.70
CA ARG A 223 21.65 -25.98 -4.16
C ARG A 223 20.60 -24.96 -4.61
N CYS A 224 19.38 -25.03 -4.06
CA CYS A 224 18.31 -24.10 -4.45
C CYS A 224 18.63 -22.66 -4.08
N PHE A 225 19.22 -22.45 -2.90
CA PHE A 225 19.74 -21.16 -2.50
C PHE A 225 20.85 -20.67 -3.44
N GLU A 226 21.88 -21.48 -3.70
CA GLU A 226 23.01 -21.09 -4.55
C GLU A 226 22.57 -20.76 -5.99
N GLU A 227 21.68 -21.56 -6.56
CA GLU A 227 21.10 -21.31 -7.90
C GLU A 227 20.29 -20.02 -7.94
N LEU A 228 19.42 -19.79 -6.93
CA LEU A 228 18.58 -18.60 -6.85
C LEU A 228 19.40 -17.33 -6.58
N GLN A 229 20.38 -17.42 -5.70
CA GLN A 229 21.31 -16.34 -5.39
C GLN A 229 22.10 -15.95 -6.63
N THR A 230 22.74 -16.93 -7.29
CA THR A 230 23.55 -16.66 -8.49
C THR A 230 22.69 -16.00 -9.56
N ALA A 231 21.51 -16.56 -9.88
CA ALA A 231 20.65 -16.00 -10.92
C ALA A 231 20.11 -14.60 -10.59
N THR A 232 19.89 -14.29 -9.31
CA THR A 232 19.42 -12.97 -8.86
C THR A 232 20.55 -11.95 -8.89
N GLU A 233 21.68 -12.25 -8.25
CA GLU A 233 22.81 -11.32 -8.07
C GLU A 233 23.59 -11.07 -9.37
N ASP A 234 23.65 -12.04 -10.29
CA ASP A 234 24.29 -11.86 -11.61
C ASP A 234 23.58 -10.80 -12.48
N GLN A 235 22.34 -10.45 -12.13
CA GLN A 235 21.53 -9.43 -12.79
C GLN A 235 21.34 -8.18 -11.91
N ASP A 236 22.25 -7.94 -10.96
CA ASP A 236 22.21 -6.83 -10.00
C ASP A 236 20.96 -6.83 -9.07
N GLY A 237 20.27 -7.97 -8.93
CA GLY A 237 19.18 -8.14 -7.99
C GLY A 237 19.67 -8.36 -6.54
N GLU A 238 18.76 -8.20 -5.59
CA GLU A 238 19.04 -8.41 -4.17
C GLU A 238 18.29 -9.65 -3.65
N LEU A 239 18.98 -10.50 -2.89
CA LEU A 239 18.39 -11.67 -2.25
C LEU A 239 18.40 -11.53 -0.73
N TYR A 240 17.26 -11.85 -0.11
CA TYR A 240 17.05 -11.87 1.33
C TYR A 240 16.69 -13.30 1.77
N GLU A 241 17.50 -13.88 2.65
CA GLU A 241 17.28 -15.20 3.23
C GLU A 241 16.72 -15.07 4.66
N SER A 242 15.56 -15.68 4.91
CA SER A 242 15.05 -15.86 6.28
C SER A 242 14.06 -17.02 6.37
N SER A 243 14.38 -18.01 7.19
CA SER A 243 13.44 -19.08 7.56
C SER A 243 12.45 -18.69 8.65
N ASP A 244 12.49 -17.42 9.10
CA ASP A 244 11.57 -16.87 10.08
C ASP A 244 10.59 -15.93 9.36
N PRO A 245 9.30 -16.28 9.26
CA PRO A 245 8.29 -15.40 8.71
C PRO A 245 8.24 -14.04 9.43
N GLU A 246 8.50 -13.99 10.75
CA GLU A 246 8.47 -12.73 11.52
C GLU A 246 9.53 -11.71 11.07
N ALA A 247 10.52 -12.13 10.27
CA ALA A 247 11.53 -11.23 9.69
C ALA A 247 11.02 -10.50 8.43
N ILE A 248 9.98 -10.98 7.75
CA ILE A 248 9.47 -10.43 6.50
C ILE A 248 9.12 -8.94 6.61
N PRO A 249 8.42 -8.46 7.67
CA PRO A 249 8.15 -7.03 7.82
C PRO A 249 9.41 -6.18 7.83
N SER A 250 10.48 -6.67 8.47
CA SER A 250 11.75 -5.95 8.54
C SER A 250 12.47 -5.90 7.19
N ILE A 251 12.44 -7.00 6.44
CA ILE A 251 13.03 -7.12 5.10
C ILE A 251 12.30 -6.22 4.11
N ILE A 252 10.96 -6.23 4.10
CA ILE A 252 10.17 -5.37 3.22
C ILE A 252 10.44 -3.89 3.53
N ASN A 253 10.54 -3.52 4.80
CA ASN A 253 10.90 -2.15 5.19
C ASN A 253 12.32 -1.76 4.73
N GLU A 254 13.27 -2.69 4.76
CA GLU A 254 14.61 -2.48 4.22
C GLU A 254 14.58 -2.26 2.71
N ILE A 255 13.86 -3.11 1.96
CA ILE A 255 13.67 -2.96 0.50
C ILE A 255 13.09 -1.57 0.17
N GLN A 256 12.04 -1.14 0.88
CA GLN A 256 11.45 0.19 0.67
C GLN A 256 12.46 1.32 0.91
N LYS A 257 13.32 1.17 1.92
CA LYS A 257 14.33 2.16 2.23
C LYS A 257 15.45 2.18 1.18
N THR A 258 15.90 1.02 0.72
CA THR A 258 16.90 0.93 -0.36
C THR A 258 16.37 1.58 -1.63
N GLN A 259 15.12 1.29 -2.01
CA GLN A 259 14.45 1.94 -3.15
C GLN A 259 14.37 3.46 -2.99
N ALA A 260 14.11 3.96 -1.77
CA ALA A 260 14.13 5.38 -1.47
C ALA A 260 15.48 6.04 -1.79
N GLU A 261 16.56 5.40 -1.34
CA GLU A 261 17.91 5.94 -1.49
C GLU A 261 18.35 5.95 -2.95
N VAL A 262 18.05 4.88 -3.71
CA VAL A 262 18.35 4.77 -5.16
C VAL A 262 17.66 5.88 -5.94
N LEU A 263 16.42 6.21 -5.58
CA LEU A 263 15.63 7.22 -6.26
C LEU A 263 16.08 8.66 -5.99
N GLY A 264 17.09 8.89 -5.15
CA GLY A 264 17.55 10.25 -4.83
C GLY A 264 16.53 11.08 -4.05
N ALA A 265 15.54 10.39 -3.47
CA ALA A 265 14.43 10.90 -2.69
C ALA A 265 14.89 11.97 -1.69
N THR A 266 14.76 13.25 -2.05
CA THR A 266 14.90 14.34 -1.08
C THR A 266 13.52 14.66 -0.52
N PRO A 267 13.22 14.32 0.75
CA PRO A 267 11.91 14.58 1.32
C PRO A 267 11.63 16.09 1.29
N THR A 268 10.56 16.49 0.63
CA THR A 268 10.11 17.88 0.57
C THR A 268 8.91 18.08 1.48
N VAL A 269 8.92 19.18 2.24
CA VAL A 269 7.77 19.52 3.11
C VAL A 269 6.76 20.28 2.27
N VAL A 270 5.64 19.64 1.97
CA VAL A 270 4.48 20.26 1.34
C VAL A 270 3.55 20.78 2.42
N ARG A 271 3.24 22.08 2.33
CA ARG A 271 2.38 22.77 3.28
C ARG A 271 1.06 23.15 2.61
N THR A 272 -0.04 22.53 3.06
CA THR A 272 -1.38 22.78 2.55
C THR A 272 -2.18 23.61 3.54
N ASP A 273 -2.50 24.85 3.17
CA ASP A 273 -3.31 25.75 4.01
C ASP A 273 -4.79 25.35 3.98
N HIS A 274 -5.45 25.36 5.14
CA HIS A 274 -6.89 25.09 5.31
C HIS A 274 -7.65 26.37 5.70
N PRO A 275 -7.92 27.29 4.74
CA PRO A 275 -8.53 28.58 5.06
C PRO A 275 -10.04 28.52 5.35
N THR A 276 -10.70 27.39 5.07
CA THR A 276 -12.16 27.26 5.05
C THR A 276 -12.82 27.68 6.37
N VAL A 277 -12.38 27.14 7.51
CA VAL A 277 -12.97 27.45 8.81
C VAL A 277 -12.81 28.92 9.17
N GLY A 278 -11.60 29.45 9.01
CA GLY A 278 -11.30 30.87 9.27
C GLY A 278 -12.14 31.78 8.37
N PHE A 279 -12.18 31.49 7.07
CA PHE A 279 -12.93 32.25 6.08
C PHE A 279 -14.43 32.29 6.38
N VAL A 280 -15.06 31.14 6.64
CA VAL A 280 -16.50 31.04 6.94
C VAL A 280 -16.84 31.81 8.20
N LEU A 281 -16.06 31.66 9.28
CA LEU A 281 -16.30 32.38 10.53
C LEU A 281 -16.14 33.89 10.36
N THR A 282 -15.11 34.34 9.65
CA THR A 282 -14.90 35.78 9.37
C THR A 282 -16.05 36.34 8.54
N PHE A 283 -16.47 35.63 7.49
CA PHE A 283 -17.57 36.03 6.62
C PHE A 283 -18.91 36.15 7.37
N LEU A 284 -19.27 35.13 8.17
CA LEU A 284 -20.50 35.14 8.98
C LEU A 284 -20.48 36.24 10.04
N SER A 285 -19.32 36.50 10.66
CA SER A 285 -19.18 37.55 11.66
C SER A 285 -19.37 38.95 11.05
N LEU A 286 -18.81 39.20 9.87
CA LEU A 286 -19.01 40.44 9.12
C LEU A 286 -20.48 40.64 8.72
N LEU A 287 -21.13 39.58 8.22
CA LEU A 287 -22.57 39.59 7.94
C LEU A 287 -23.39 39.91 9.19
N GLY A 288 -23.06 39.30 10.33
CA GLY A 288 -23.72 39.55 11.61
C GLY A 288 -23.61 41.01 12.05
N ILE A 289 -22.42 41.62 11.90
CA ILE A 289 -22.19 43.05 12.19
C ILE A 289 -23.04 43.93 11.27
N LEU A 290 -23.08 43.64 9.97
CA LEU A 290 -23.86 44.40 9.00
C LEU A 290 -25.36 44.32 9.31
N VAL A 291 -25.90 43.13 9.55
CA VAL A 291 -27.32 42.91 9.85
C VAL A 291 -27.72 43.61 11.15
N LEU A 292 -26.92 43.47 12.22
CA LEU A 292 -27.20 44.14 13.49
C LEU A 292 -27.04 45.65 13.40
N GLY A 293 -26.05 46.12 12.65
CA GLY A 293 -25.83 47.54 12.37
C GLY A 293 -26.98 48.17 11.59
N TRP A 294 -27.54 47.43 10.62
CA TRP A 294 -28.69 47.88 9.83
C TRP A 294 -29.98 47.90 10.65
N ARG A 295 -30.16 46.90 11.53
CA ARG A 295 -31.34 46.78 12.40
C ARG A 295 -31.33 47.74 13.60
N ALA A 296 -30.17 48.33 13.91
CA ALA A 296 -29.97 49.30 14.99
C ALA A 296 -30.00 50.77 14.53
N ARG A 297 -30.07 51.02 13.22
CA ARG A 297 -30.41 52.34 12.65
C ARG A 297 -31.91 52.58 12.71
#